data_AF-A0A817F3S9-F1
#
_entry.id   AF-A0A817F3S9-F1
#
_cell.length_a   1.000
_cell.length_b   1.000
_cell.length_c   1.000
_cell.angle_alpha   90.00
_cell.angle_beta   90.00
_cell.angle_gamma   90.00
#
_symmetry.space_group_name_H-M   'P 1'
#
loop_
_entity.id
_entity.type
_entity.pdbx_description
1 polymer ?
#
loop_
_entity_poly.entity_id
_entity_poly.type
_entity_poly.pdbx_seq_one_letter_code
_entity_poly.pdbx_strand_id
1 'polypeptide(L)'
;MAITFLLGIFVTIISLIFLGTIILNLLAIVYILSAQDKTTIAMLVVNLAIADIIHAMGIIFFSSNLFTRSWVFGEFGCKFSLTIDVLCTVVSLIHI
;
A
#
# COMPACT_ATOMS: atom_id res chain seq x y z
N MET A 1 11.84 -27.92 -1.04
CA MET A 1 12.81 -27.17 -0.22
C MET A 1 13.15 -25.82 -0.86
N ALA A 2 13.57 -25.76 -2.14
CA ALA A 2 13.85 -24.50 -2.84
C ALA A 2 12.63 -23.56 -2.97
N ILE A 3 11.45 -24.10 -3.31
CA ILE A 3 10.20 -23.31 -3.45
C ILE A 3 9.79 -22.68 -2.11
N THR A 4 9.87 -23.42 -1.01
CA THR A 4 9.54 -22.94 0.34
C THR A 4 10.49 -21.84 0.80
N PHE A 5 11.77 -21.94 0.45
CA PHE A 5 12.78 -20.92 0.73
C PHE A 5 12.51 -19.61 -0.06
N LEU A 6 12.22 -19.73 -1.35
CA LEU A 6 11.82 -18.59 -2.20
C LEU A 6 10.57 -17.88 -1.68
N LEU A 7 9.57 -18.65 -1.25
CA LEU A 7 8.34 -18.11 -0.67
C LEU A 7 8.60 -17.33 0.62
N GLY A 8 9.47 -17.86 1.49
CA GLY A 8 9.87 -17.18 2.73
C GLY A 8 10.58 -15.85 2.46
N ILE A 9 11.47 -15.81 1.48
CA ILE A 9 12.13 -14.56 1.05
C ILE A 9 11.11 -13.55 0.53
N PHE A 10 10.21 -13.98 -0.35
CA PHE A 10 9.17 -13.12 -0.92
C PHE A 10 8.30 -12.47 0.17
N VAL A 11 7.80 -13.27 1.11
CA VAL A 11 6.98 -12.78 2.23
C VAL A 11 7.76 -11.80 3.10
N THR A 12 9.04 -12.07 3.38
CA THR A 12 9.89 -11.19 4.18
C THR A 12 10.09 -9.84 3.49
N ILE A 13 10.37 -9.84 2.18
CA ILE A 13 10.55 -8.60 1.40
C ILE A 13 9.26 -7.78 1.38
N ILE A 14 8.12 -8.40 1.07
CA ILE A 14 6.82 -7.70 1.04
C ILE A 14 6.49 -7.13 2.41
N SER A 15 6.78 -7.86 3.49
CA SER A 15 6.55 -7.37 4.86
C SER A 15 7.42 -6.16 5.22
N LEU A 16 8.70 -6.18 4.81
CA LEU A 16 9.62 -5.06 5.03
C LEU A 16 9.21 -3.83 4.22
N ILE A 17 8.82 -4.02 2.96
CA ILE A 17 8.30 -2.93 2.12
C ILE A 17 7.04 -2.35 2.76
N PHE A 18 6.08 -3.19 3.15
CA PHE A 18 4.85 -2.73 3.81
C PHE A 18 5.14 -1.90 5.06
N LEU A 19 5.95 -2.43 5.99
CA LEU A 19 6.30 -1.71 7.22
C LEU A 19 7.03 -0.40 6.92
N GLY A 20 8.00 -0.43 6.00
CA GLY A 20 8.74 0.76 5.56
C GLY A 20 7.82 1.82 4.98
N THR A 21 6.91 1.43 4.07
CA THR A 21 5.93 2.33 3.45
C THR A 21 5.02 2.96 4.49
N ILE A 22 4.49 2.19 5.45
CA ILE A 22 3.64 2.75 6.51
C ILE A 22 4.42 3.74 7.37
N ILE A 23 5.61 3.35 7.86
CA ILE A 23 6.39 4.19 8.77
C ILE A 23 6.83 5.49 8.09
N LEU A 24 7.45 5.40 6.92
CA LEU A 24 8.02 6.56 6.22
C LEU A 24 6.94 7.54 5.78
N ASN A 25 5.82 7.05 5.25
CA ASN A 25 4.73 7.93 4.82
C ASN A 25 3.98 8.55 5.99
N LEU A 26 3.77 7.83 7.10
CA LEU A 26 3.22 8.44 8.31
C LEU A 26 4.14 9.51 8.88
N LEU A 27 5.45 9.27 8.93
CA LEU A 27 6.42 10.27 9.37
C LEU A 27 6.39 11.51 8.46
N ALA A 28 6.32 11.33 7.14
CA ALA A 28 6.21 12.44 6.19
C ALA A 28 4.94 13.27 6.43
N ILE A 29 3.79 12.62 6.62
CA ILE A 29 2.52 13.28 6.95
C ILE A 29 2.64 14.05 8.25
N VAL A 30 3.12 13.42 9.33
CA VAL A 30 3.26 14.07 10.65
C VAL A 30 4.21 15.27 10.57
N TYR A 31 5.34 15.13 9.88
CA TYR A 31 6.32 16.20 9.69
C TYR A 31 5.70 17.41 8.98
N ILE A 32 5.00 17.19 7.87
CA ILE A 32 4.37 18.28 7.10
C ILE A 32 3.20 18.91 7.87
N LEU A 33 2.40 18.11 8.57
CA LEU A 33 1.27 18.63 9.34
C LEU A 33 1.74 19.46 10.54
N SER A 34 2.88 19.08 11.14
CA SER A 34 3.52 19.80 12.25
C SER A 34 4.24 21.08 11.82
N ALA A 35 4.51 21.26 10.52
CA ALA A 35 5.10 22.49 10.00
C ALA A 35 4.12 23.67 10.11
N GLN A 36 4.65 24.83 10.50
CA GLN A 36 3.86 26.05 10.73
C GLN A 36 3.26 26.60 9.43
N ASP A 37 4.05 26.61 8.35
CA ASP A 37 3.63 27.04 7.02
C ASP A 37 3.52 25.85 6.06
N LYS A 38 2.34 25.68 5.46
CA LYS A 38 2.04 24.58 4.54
C LYS A 38 1.96 25.12 3.12
N THR A 39 2.93 24.77 2.29
CA THR A 39 2.90 25.13 0.87
C THR A 39 2.01 24.17 0.08
N THR A 40 1.56 24.57 -1.11
CA THR A 40 0.81 23.71 -2.01
C THR A 40 1.58 22.42 -2.34
N ILE A 41 2.90 22.53 -2.51
CA ILE A 41 3.78 21.37 -2.77
C ILE A 41 3.79 20.42 -1.56
N ALA A 42 3.83 20.95 -0.34
CA ALA A 42 3.79 20.12 0.87
C ALA A 42 2.47 19.32 0.98
N MET A 43 1.34 19.93 0.60
CA MET A 43 0.05 19.22 0.56
C MET A 43 0.00 18.14 -0.53
N LEU A 44 0.67 18.35 -1.68
CA LEU A 44 0.82 17.30 -2.70
C LEU A 44 1.61 16.09 -2.16
N VAL A 45 2.67 16.34 -1.38
CA VAL A 45 3.44 15.26 -0.73
C VAL A 45 2.58 14.50 0.28
N VAL A 46 1.72 15.17 1.04
CA VAL A 46 0.76 14.51 1.94
C VAL A 46 -0.22 13.63 1.17
N ASN A 47 -0.78 14.12 0.06
CA ASN A 47 -1.68 13.33 -0.79
C ASN A 47 -0.97 12.09 -1.38
N LEU A 48 0.28 12.24 -1.81
CA LEU A 48 1.10 11.14 -2.29
C LEU A 48 1.35 10.11 -1.18
N ALA A 49 1.71 10.56 0.02
CA ALA A 49 1.95 9.68 1.17
C ALA A 49 0.69 8.91 1.59
N ILE A 50 -0.49 9.53 1.51
CA ILE A 50 -1.78 8.87 1.74
C ILE A 50 -2.04 7.80 0.68
N ALA A 51 -1.78 8.11 -0.60
CA ALA A 51 -1.95 7.17 -1.69
C ALA A 51 -1.05 5.92 -1.53
N ASP A 52 0.20 6.12 -1.12
CA ASP A 52 1.15 5.02 -0.86
C ASP A 52 0.69 4.10 0.28
N ILE A 53 0.16 4.67 1.37
CA ILE A 53 -0.40 3.91 2.48
C ILE A 53 -1.62 3.08 2.03
N ILE A 54 -2.54 3.70 1.28
CA ILE A 54 -3.72 3.02 0.75
C ILE A 54 -3.29 1.86 -0.15
N HIS A 55 -2.35 2.09 -1.05
CA HIS A 55 -1.83 1.05 -1.94
C HIS A 55 -1.17 -0.11 -1.18
N ALA A 56 -0.35 0.20 -0.16
CA ALA A 56 0.27 -0.81 0.70
C ALA A 56 -0.77 -1.68 1.42
N MET A 57 -1.89 -1.09 1.87
CA MET A 57 -3.00 -1.86 2.47
C MET A 57 -3.63 -2.82 1.45
N GLY A 58 -3.83 -2.40 0.21
CA GLY A 58 -4.32 -3.24 -0.88
C GLY A 58 -3.46 -4.49 -1.11
N ILE A 59 -2.14 -4.35 -1.08
CA ILE A 59 -1.18 -5.46 -1.27
C ILE A 59 -1.34 -6.54 -0.19
N ILE A 60 -1.63 -6.16 1.07
CA ILE A 60 -1.84 -7.12 2.16
C ILE A 60 -3.11 -7.93 1.95
N PHE A 61 -4.21 -7.28 1.56
CA PHE A 61 -5.47 -7.97 1.26
C PHE A 61 -5.32 -8.96 0.11
N PHE A 62 -4.66 -8.53 -0.98
CA PHE A 62 -4.39 -9.38 -2.13
C PHE A 62 -3.50 -10.57 -1.77
N SER A 63 -2.39 -10.32 -1.06
CA SER A 63 -1.45 -11.35 -0.64
C SER A 63 -2.14 -12.38 0.26
N SER A 64 -2.90 -11.93 1.28
CA SER A 64 -3.63 -12.82 2.18
C SER A 64 -4.61 -13.72 1.44
N ASN A 65 -5.37 -13.16 0.48
CA ASN A 65 -6.29 -13.93 -0.35
C ASN A 65 -5.55 -14.97 -1.23
N LEU A 66 -4.38 -14.61 -1.78
CA LEU A 66 -3.56 -15.53 -2.58
C LEU A 66 -3.09 -16.75 -1.78
N PHE A 67 -2.67 -16.54 -0.53
CA PHE A 67 -2.18 -17.61 0.34
C PHE A 67 -3.30 -18.49 0.92
N THR A 68 -4.38 -17.88 1.38
CA THR A 68 -5.48 -18.59 2.06
C THR A 68 -6.52 -19.12 1.10
N ARG A 69 -6.51 -18.67 -0.17
CA ARG A 69 -7.54 -18.90 -1.19
C ARG A 69 -8.97 -18.63 -0.69
N SER A 70 -9.11 -17.79 0.32
CA SER A 70 -10.38 -17.47 0.96
C SER A 70 -10.38 -16.01 1.40
N TRP A 71 -11.52 -15.36 1.21
CA TRP A 71 -11.67 -13.95 1.57
C TRP A 71 -12.16 -13.81 3.02
N VAL A 72 -11.28 -13.36 3.92
CA VAL A 72 -11.56 -13.27 5.36
C VAL A 72 -11.88 -11.85 5.85
N PHE A 73 -11.79 -10.83 5.00
CA PHE A 73 -11.91 -9.43 5.38
C PHE A 73 -13.31 -8.82 5.16
N GLY A 74 -14.31 -9.68 4.89
CA GLY A 74 -15.70 -9.27 4.66
C GLY A 74 -15.93 -8.43 3.41
N GLU A 75 -17.17 -7.97 3.22
CA GLU A 75 -17.59 -7.27 2.00
C GLU A 75 -16.84 -5.94 1.79
N PHE A 76 -16.61 -5.18 2.87
CA PHE A 76 -15.89 -3.91 2.80
C PHE A 76 -14.47 -4.09 2.26
N GLY A 77 -13.70 -5.03 2.82
CA GLY A 77 -12.34 -5.28 2.37
C GLY A 77 -12.31 -5.72 0.90
N CYS A 78 -13.30 -6.52 0.47
CA CYS A 78 -13.37 -7.03 -0.91
C CYS A 78 -13.53 -5.86 -1.89
N LYS A 79 -14.51 -4.98 -1.62
CA LYS A 79 -14.73 -3.77 -2.42
C LYS A 79 -13.53 -2.84 -2.40
N PHE A 80 -12.90 -2.66 -1.24
CA PHE A 80 -11.71 -1.82 -1.08
C PHE A 80 -10.53 -2.35 -1.93
N SER A 81 -10.22 -3.64 -1.83
CA SER A 81 -9.13 -4.26 -2.58
C SER A 81 -9.36 -4.20 -4.09
N LEU A 82 -10.59 -4.45 -4.55
CA LEU A 82 -10.95 -4.32 -5.97
C LEU A 82 -10.83 -2.87 -6.47
N THR A 83 -11.22 -1.90 -5.64
CA THR A 83 -11.13 -0.49 -6.00
C THR A 83 -9.69 -0.06 -6.21
N ILE A 84 -8.77 -0.49 -5.32
CA ILE A 84 -7.34 -0.18 -5.46
C ILE A 84 -6.76 -0.83 -6.72
N ASP A 85 -7.11 -2.09 -7.01
CA ASP A 85 -6.59 -2.81 -8.18
C ASP A 85 -6.99 -2.13 -9.50
N VAL A 86 -8.26 -1.71 -9.60
CA VAL A 86 -8.75 -0.92 -10.74
C VAL A 86 -8.03 0.43 -10.81
N LEU A 87 -7.87 1.13 -9.69
CA LEU A 87 -7.20 2.42 -9.64
C LEU A 87 -5.77 2.32 -10.16
N CYS A 88 -4.99 1.34 -9.70
CA CYS A 88 -3.62 1.11 -10.15
C CYS A 88 -3.55 0.78 -11.64
N THR A 89 -4.46 -0.06 -12.14
CA THR A 89 -4.51 -0.43 -13.56
C THR A 89 -4.80 0.80 -14.43
N VAL A 90 -5.77 1.63 -14.03
CA VAL A 90 -6.11 2.88 -14.74
C VAL A 90 -4.94 3.86 -14.72
N VAL A 91 -4.27 4.03 -13.58
CA VAL A 91 -3.09 4.89 -13.47
C VAL A 91 -1.96 4.40 -14.39
N SER A 92 -1.67 3.09 -14.40
CA SER A 92 -0.65 2.52 -15.28
C SER A 92 -0.98 2.69 -16.77
N LEU A 93 -2.26 2.61 -17.15
CA LEU A 93 -2.70 2.83 -18.54
C LEU A 93 -2.59 4.30 -18.97
N ILE A 94 -2.91 5.25 -18.09
CA ILE A 94 -2.82 6.69 -18.40
C ILE A 94 -1.37 7.17 -18.44
N HIS A 95 -0.47 6.51 -17.71
CA HIS A 95 0.97 6.82 -17.67
C HIS A 95 1.82 6.12 -18.76
N ILE A 96 1.20 5.39 -19.71
CA ILE A 96 1.82 4.88 -20.95
C ILE A 96 1.53 5.84 -22.10
#